data_AF-A0A6G4XXI8-F1
#
_entry.id   AF-A0A6G4XXI8-F1
#
_cell.length_a   1.000
_cell.length_b   1.000
_cell.length_c   1.000
_cell.angle_alpha   90.00
_cell.angle_beta   90.00
_cell.angle_gamma   90.00
#
_symmetry.space_group_name_H-M   'P 1'
#
loop_
_entity.id
_entity.type
_entity.pdbx_description
1 polymer ?
#
loop_
_entity_poly.entity_id
_entity_poly.type
_entity_poly.pdbx_seq_one_letter_code
_entity_poly.pdbx_strand_id
1 'polypeptide(L)'
;MGVAYLLLSLVGAAGALVLAWRFGLGVAATAATLLPTAAPGYLAWRALQGQPVAPSLPEAADRVARAVKKRWGEEERFRRVHDPYPLPVAWEAAAEDLLVPWSQLIERAGPPGDDCDWPASAAGLAGSDGQIGQVFTDRVPTRRLVVLGEPGAGKSVLLIRLLQDLISRRLAGAPVPVLFSLASWDPVDQGLEGWLADQLRRAHPGLTAIAEADTADLAQAMLDAELILPLLDGFDELPTAVHAVALDAINQYLSAARPLVLAARTAAYRATLDRPGTLVRLNAAAGISLLPLTRDQSAAYLRRNAGHPDSPAAARWDTVIYHLGTRTPVAQALSTPLGLFLARTI
;
A
#
# COMPACT_ATOMS: atom_id res chain seq x y z
N MET A 1 -0.36 -8.16 36.09
CA MET A 1 0.07 -9.55 36.38
C MET A 1 1.40 -9.63 37.13
N GLY A 2 2.49 -8.98 36.68
CA GLY A 2 3.81 -9.06 37.35
C GLY A 2 3.83 -8.66 38.84
N VAL A 3 3.12 -7.58 39.21
CA VAL A 3 3.04 -7.10 40.61
C VAL A 3 2.38 -8.14 41.55
N ALA A 4 1.37 -8.86 41.06
CA ALA A 4 0.68 -9.88 41.85
C ALA A 4 1.60 -11.09 42.14
N TYR A 5 2.39 -11.53 41.15
CA TYR A 5 3.37 -12.61 41.34
C TYR A 5 4.52 -12.20 42.27
N LEU A 6 4.93 -10.93 42.22
CA LEU A 6 5.98 -10.39 43.08
C LEU A 6 5.52 -10.31 44.54
N LEU A 7 4.30 -9.85 44.77
CA LEU A 7 3.66 -9.88 46.10
C LEU A 7 3.52 -11.31 46.62
N LEU A 8 3.10 -12.26 45.78
CA LEU A 8 2.98 -13.68 46.18
C LEU A 8 4.33 -14.29 46.57
N SER A 9 5.41 -13.95 45.84
CA SER A 9 6.77 -14.40 46.13
C SER A 9 7.29 -13.82 47.45
N LEU A 10 7.09 -12.52 47.68
CA LEU A 10 7.51 -11.83 48.91
C LEU A 10 6.76 -12.34 50.15
N VAL A 11 5.43 -12.49 50.05
CA VAL A 11 4.60 -13.02 51.13
C VAL A 11 4.96 -14.48 51.43
N GLY A 12 5.20 -15.29 50.38
CA GLY A 12 5.66 -16.67 50.54
C GLY A 12 7.03 -16.77 51.23
N ALA A 13 7.98 -15.90 50.86
CA ALA A 13 9.32 -15.89 51.44
C ALA A 13 9.31 -15.42 52.91
N ALA A 14 8.51 -14.40 53.21
CA ALA A 14 8.30 -13.94 54.58
C ALA A 14 7.65 -15.02 55.45
N GLY A 15 6.61 -15.71 54.95
CA GLY A 15 5.97 -16.83 55.64
C GLY A 15 6.93 -17.99 55.91
N ALA A 16 7.75 -18.36 54.93
CA ALA A 16 8.79 -19.39 55.06
C ALA A 16 9.83 -19.05 56.13
N LEU A 17 10.29 -17.79 56.17
CA LEU A 17 11.26 -17.31 57.18
C LEU A 17 10.66 -17.29 58.60
N VAL A 18 9.39 -16.88 58.75
CA VAL A 18 8.68 -16.90 60.04
C VAL A 18 8.50 -18.34 60.55
N LEU A 19 8.15 -19.27 59.67
CA LEU A 19 8.07 -20.70 60.00
C LEU A 19 9.43 -21.26 60.42
N ALA A 20 10.49 -20.95 59.67
CA ALA A 20 11.84 -21.40 60.00
C ALA A 20 12.32 -20.89 61.36
N TRP A 21 12.05 -19.62 61.69
CA TRP A 21 12.35 -19.03 62.99
C TRP A 21 11.53 -19.66 64.12
N ARG A 22 10.22 -19.85 63.91
CA ARG A 22 9.29 -20.39 64.92
C ARG A 22 9.60 -21.83 65.33
N PHE A 23 10.15 -22.62 64.41
CA PHE A 23 10.45 -24.05 64.59
C PHE A 23 11.96 -24.35 64.73
N GLY A 24 12.83 -23.34 64.75
CA GLY A 24 14.28 -23.51 64.97
C GLY A 24 14.98 -24.34 63.89
N LEU A 25 14.57 -24.17 62.63
CA LEU A 25 15.11 -24.95 61.51
C LEU A 25 16.59 -24.64 61.24
N GLY A 26 17.40 -25.67 61.03
CA GLY A 26 18.77 -25.53 60.54
C GLY A 26 18.83 -25.01 59.09
N VAL A 27 19.99 -24.51 58.66
CA VAL A 27 20.19 -23.81 57.37
C VAL A 27 19.62 -24.58 56.16
N ALA A 28 19.81 -25.90 56.12
CA ALA A 28 19.30 -26.75 55.04
C ALA A 28 17.76 -26.83 55.00
N ALA A 29 17.10 -26.87 56.16
CA ALA A 29 15.65 -26.92 56.25
C ALA A 29 15.02 -25.55 55.91
N THR A 30 15.66 -24.45 56.30
CA THR A 30 15.25 -23.09 55.90
C THR A 30 15.35 -22.90 54.38
N ALA A 31 16.41 -23.40 53.74
CA ALA A 31 16.53 -23.38 52.28
C ALA A 31 15.39 -24.15 51.58
N ALA A 32 14.99 -25.31 52.12
CA ALA A 32 13.88 -26.08 51.60
C ALA A 32 12.54 -25.34 51.67
N THR A 33 12.31 -24.52 52.71
CA THR A 33 11.08 -23.70 52.83
C THR A 33 10.99 -22.55 51.82
N LEU A 34 12.11 -22.15 51.21
CA LEU A 34 12.16 -21.07 50.20
C LEU A 34 12.01 -21.59 48.75
N LEU A 35 12.22 -22.88 48.49
CA LEU A 35 12.03 -23.47 47.15
C LEU A 35 10.67 -23.14 46.51
N PRO A 36 9.53 -23.14 47.23
CA PRO A 36 8.23 -22.79 46.66
C PRO A 36 8.11 -21.35 46.17
N THR A 37 8.97 -20.42 46.64
CA THR A 37 8.93 -19.00 46.27
C THR A 37 9.75 -18.69 45.03
N ALA A 38 10.63 -19.62 44.62
CA ALA A 38 11.48 -19.51 43.45
C ALA A 38 10.69 -19.48 42.14
N ALA A 39 9.65 -20.32 42.01
CA ALA A 39 8.81 -20.34 40.80
C ALA A 39 7.98 -19.05 40.63
N PRO A 40 7.26 -18.54 41.66
CA PRO A 40 6.62 -17.23 41.60
C PRO A 40 7.61 -16.08 41.38
N GLY A 41 8.80 -16.14 41.99
CA GLY A 41 9.86 -15.15 41.81
C GLY A 41 10.39 -15.13 40.37
N TYR A 42 10.62 -16.29 39.77
CA TYR A 42 11.01 -16.44 38.37
C TYR A 42 9.91 -15.94 37.43
N LEU A 43 8.63 -16.23 37.71
CA LEU A 43 7.51 -15.72 36.92
C LEU A 43 7.35 -14.20 37.06
N ALA A 44 7.56 -13.63 38.24
CA ALA A 44 7.55 -12.19 38.46
C ALA A 44 8.71 -11.51 37.71
N TRP A 45 9.92 -12.08 37.80
CA TRP A 45 11.10 -11.62 37.08
C TRP A 45 10.89 -11.66 35.56
N ARG A 46 10.37 -12.78 35.03
CA ARG A 46 10.04 -12.91 33.60
C ARG A 46 8.92 -11.97 33.17
N ALA A 47 7.93 -11.73 34.02
CA ALA A 47 6.84 -10.79 33.74
C ALA A 47 7.29 -9.32 33.79
N LEU A 48 8.30 -9.01 34.59
CA LEU A 48 8.91 -7.68 34.67
C LEU A 48 9.93 -7.44 33.55
N GLN A 49 10.73 -8.44 33.19
CA GLN A 49 11.64 -8.38 32.05
C GLN A 49 10.93 -8.51 30.70
N GLY A 50 9.72 -9.05 30.70
CA GLY A 50 8.91 -9.32 29.52
C GLY A 50 7.83 -8.27 29.25
N GLN A 51 7.92 -7.04 29.79
CA GLN A 51 7.13 -5.96 29.21
C GLN A 51 7.72 -5.70 27.82
N PRO A 52 6.99 -5.99 26.73
CA PRO A 52 7.47 -5.63 25.41
C PRO A 52 7.58 -4.12 25.40
N VAL A 53 8.81 -3.62 25.30
CA VAL A 53 9.05 -2.23 24.90
C VAL A 53 8.24 -2.06 23.62
N ALA A 54 7.30 -1.11 23.63
CA ALA A 54 6.50 -0.86 22.43
C ALA A 54 7.48 -0.50 21.31
N PRO A 55 7.33 -1.02 20.09
CA PRO A 55 8.30 -0.73 19.04
C PRO A 55 8.29 0.77 18.74
N SER A 56 9.46 1.34 18.53
CA SER A 56 9.58 2.70 18.02
C SER A 56 8.87 2.81 16.65
N LEU A 57 8.41 4.01 16.27
CA LEU A 57 7.72 4.20 14.99
C LEU A 57 8.53 3.73 13.76
N PRO A 58 9.86 3.96 13.67
CA PRO A 58 10.67 3.40 12.59
C PRO A 58 10.70 1.86 12.57
N GLU A 59 10.76 1.22 13.73
CA GLU A 59 10.72 -0.25 13.82
C GLU A 59 9.34 -0.82 13.45
N ALA A 60 8.27 -0.11 13.83
CA ALA A 60 6.91 -0.42 13.42
C ALA A 60 6.78 -0.30 11.89
N ALA A 61 7.31 0.77 11.29
CA ALA A 61 7.37 0.95 9.84
C ALA A 61 8.13 -0.18 9.16
N ASP A 62 9.29 -0.58 9.67
CA ASP A 62 10.05 -1.70 9.11
C ASP A 62 9.33 -3.05 9.22
N ARG A 63 8.55 -3.23 10.30
CA ARG A 63 7.70 -4.42 10.47
C ARG A 63 6.55 -4.45 9.47
N VAL A 64 5.87 -3.33 9.25
CA VAL A 64 4.84 -3.20 8.22
C VAL A 64 5.45 -3.42 6.84
N ALA A 65 6.62 -2.82 6.56
CA ALA A 65 7.32 -2.99 5.29
C ALA A 65 7.63 -4.47 4.99
N ARG A 66 8.12 -5.23 5.98
CA ARG A 66 8.32 -6.68 5.84
C ARG A 66 7.02 -7.43 5.57
N ALA A 67 5.94 -7.08 6.27
CA ALA A 67 4.64 -7.72 6.08
C ALA A 67 4.05 -7.43 4.68
N VAL A 68 4.15 -6.17 4.23
CA VAL A 68 3.75 -5.72 2.89
C VAL A 68 4.56 -6.46 1.82
N LYS A 69 5.89 -6.48 1.94
CA LYS A 69 6.78 -7.20 1.00
C LYS A 69 6.44 -8.69 0.91
N LYS A 70 6.16 -9.32 2.05
CA LYS A 70 5.76 -10.74 2.10
C LYS A 70 4.43 -10.96 1.38
N ARG A 71 3.39 -10.18 1.72
CA ARG A 71 2.04 -10.32 1.15
C ARG A 71 2.08 -10.21 -0.38
N TRP A 72 2.71 -9.17 -0.92
CA TRP A 72 2.74 -8.96 -2.36
C TRP A 72 3.68 -9.90 -3.11
N GLY A 73 4.75 -10.40 -2.48
CA GLY A 73 5.57 -11.48 -3.06
C GLY A 73 4.86 -12.84 -3.09
N GLU A 74 3.94 -13.11 -2.16
CA GLU A 74 3.07 -14.29 -2.20
C GLU A 74 1.95 -14.14 -3.25
N GLU A 75 1.33 -12.96 -3.33
CA GLU A 75 0.28 -12.62 -4.30
C GLU A 75 0.74 -12.78 -5.75
N GLU A 76 1.98 -12.39 -6.08
CA GLU A 76 2.60 -12.61 -7.39
C GLU A 76 2.60 -14.09 -7.81
N ARG A 77 2.87 -14.99 -6.86
CA ARG A 77 2.93 -16.44 -7.10
C ARG A 77 1.54 -17.02 -7.35
N PHE A 78 0.52 -16.50 -6.66
CA PHE A 78 -0.84 -17.02 -6.73
C PHE A 78 -1.65 -16.47 -7.90
N ARG A 79 -1.48 -15.19 -8.28
CA ARG A 79 -2.36 -14.57 -9.28
C ARG A 79 -2.07 -14.98 -10.72
N ARG A 80 -1.00 -15.74 -11.03
CA ARG A 80 -0.57 -16.07 -12.40
C ARG A 80 -0.58 -14.85 -13.35
N VAL A 81 -0.45 -13.64 -12.79
CA VAL A 81 -0.45 -12.36 -13.53
C VAL A 81 0.78 -12.28 -14.44
N HIS A 82 1.82 -13.05 -14.10
CA HIS A 82 3.06 -13.21 -14.85
C HIS A 82 3.13 -14.47 -15.71
N ASP A 83 2.05 -15.22 -15.84
CA ASP A 83 2.01 -16.43 -16.67
C ASP A 83 1.21 -16.11 -17.95
N PRO A 84 1.74 -16.26 -19.18
CA PRO A 84 3.11 -16.68 -19.50
C PRO A 84 4.18 -15.59 -19.27
N TYR A 85 3.79 -14.31 -19.21
CA TYR A 85 4.61 -13.17 -18.82
C TYR A 85 3.68 -11.98 -18.49
N PRO A 86 4.12 -10.99 -17.69
CA PRO A 86 3.32 -9.81 -17.40
C PRO A 86 2.90 -9.09 -18.68
N LEU A 87 1.61 -8.76 -18.79
CA LEU A 87 1.12 -7.89 -19.87
C LEU A 87 1.80 -6.52 -19.78
N PRO A 88 2.28 -5.98 -20.91
CA PRO A 88 2.98 -4.72 -20.89
C PRO A 88 2.01 -3.57 -20.64
N VAL A 89 2.31 -2.73 -19.66
CA VAL A 89 1.54 -1.54 -19.33
C VAL A 89 2.39 -0.33 -19.69
N ALA A 90 1.92 0.43 -20.67
CA ALA A 90 2.51 1.69 -21.06
C ALA A 90 1.59 2.85 -20.65
N TRP A 91 2.16 4.03 -20.47
CA TRP A 91 1.41 5.22 -20.14
C TRP A 91 2.05 6.46 -20.76
N GLU A 92 1.23 7.48 -20.90
CA GLU A 92 1.63 8.82 -21.29
C GLU A 92 1.21 9.83 -20.22
N ALA A 93 1.61 11.09 -20.39
CA ALA A 93 1.11 12.17 -19.56
C ALA A 93 -0.42 12.28 -19.71
N ALA A 94 -1.14 12.41 -18.60
CA ALA A 94 -2.58 12.65 -18.65
C ALA A 94 -2.88 14.03 -19.28
N ALA A 95 -4.10 14.18 -19.78
CA ALA A 95 -4.56 15.44 -20.35
C ALA A 95 -4.45 16.59 -19.34
N GLU A 96 -3.88 17.71 -19.76
CA GLU A 96 -3.52 18.84 -18.88
C GLU A 96 -4.75 19.45 -18.18
N ASP A 97 -5.91 19.39 -18.81
CA ASP A 97 -7.17 19.91 -18.28
C ASP A 97 -7.64 19.16 -17.02
N LEU A 98 -7.21 17.91 -16.83
CA LEU A 98 -7.56 17.09 -15.68
C LEU A 98 -6.67 17.33 -14.45
N LEU A 99 -5.50 17.95 -14.62
CA LEU A 99 -4.44 18.00 -13.62
C LEU A 99 -4.04 19.45 -13.28
N VAL A 100 -3.12 19.61 -12.35
CA VAL A 100 -2.48 20.91 -12.10
C VAL A 100 -1.45 21.17 -13.20
N PRO A 101 -1.36 22.39 -13.77
CA PRO A 101 -0.37 22.71 -14.80
C PRO A 101 1.06 22.44 -14.34
N TRP A 102 1.90 21.94 -15.24
CA TRP A 102 3.27 21.49 -14.91
C TRP A 102 4.14 22.58 -14.26
N SER A 103 4.02 23.82 -14.74
CA SER A 103 4.76 24.96 -14.18
C SER A 103 4.44 25.21 -12.70
N GLN A 104 3.17 25.07 -12.31
CA GLN A 104 2.73 25.23 -10.92
C GLN A 104 3.24 24.07 -10.04
N LEU A 105 3.41 22.86 -10.60
CA LEU A 105 3.98 21.74 -9.86
C LEU A 105 5.46 21.99 -9.54
N ILE A 106 6.25 22.48 -10.51
CA ILE A 106 7.66 22.84 -10.30
C ILE A 106 7.78 23.96 -9.27
N GLU A 107 7.02 25.04 -9.44
CA GLU A 107 7.05 26.19 -8.52
C GLU A 107 6.76 25.75 -7.09
N ARG A 108 5.78 24.86 -6.92
CA ARG A 108 5.37 24.36 -5.61
C ARG A 108 6.37 23.38 -4.99
N ALA A 109 7.03 22.55 -5.79
CA ALA A 109 8.03 21.61 -5.30
C ALA A 109 9.35 22.29 -4.89
N GLY A 110 9.61 23.50 -5.40
CA GLY A 110 10.87 24.21 -5.17
C GLY A 110 11.99 23.67 -6.07
N PRO A 111 13.27 23.97 -5.79
CA PRO A 111 14.37 23.45 -6.59
C PRO A 111 14.45 21.92 -6.47
N PRO A 112 14.74 21.18 -7.56
CA PRO A 112 14.94 19.74 -7.50
C PRO A 112 16.11 19.41 -6.56
N GLY A 113 15.94 18.37 -5.73
CA GLY A 113 17.06 17.82 -4.97
C GLY A 113 18.08 17.13 -5.89
N ASP A 114 19.27 16.83 -5.36
CA ASP A 114 20.40 16.30 -6.13
C ASP A 114 20.09 15.00 -6.91
N ASP A 115 19.12 14.20 -6.44
CA ASP A 115 18.72 12.93 -7.05
C ASP A 115 17.47 13.04 -7.96
N CYS A 116 16.93 14.24 -8.20
CA CYS A 116 15.70 14.45 -8.97
C CYS A 116 15.99 14.81 -10.44
N ASP A 117 15.44 14.03 -11.38
CA ASP A 117 15.52 14.29 -12.83
C ASP A 117 14.13 14.73 -13.35
N TRP A 118 13.74 15.95 -12.99
CA TRP A 118 12.45 16.49 -13.39
C TRP A 118 12.44 16.83 -14.88
N PRO A 119 11.49 16.28 -15.67
CA PRO A 119 11.42 16.59 -17.08
C PRO A 119 10.98 18.04 -17.31
N ALA A 120 11.35 18.60 -18.47
CA ALA A 120 10.96 19.96 -18.86
C ALA A 120 9.43 20.15 -19.00
N SER A 121 8.68 19.06 -19.19
CA SER A 121 7.21 19.08 -19.25
C SER A 121 6.62 17.76 -18.77
N ALA A 122 5.31 17.75 -18.50
CA ALA A 122 4.57 16.54 -18.11
C ALA A 122 4.73 15.39 -19.11
N ALA A 123 5.01 15.66 -20.40
CA ALA A 123 5.27 14.64 -21.41
C ALA A 123 6.41 13.68 -21.04
N GLY A 124 7.39 14.13 -20.24
CA GLY A 124 8.49 13.27 -19.75
C GLY A 124 8.08 12.23 -18.70
N LEU A 125 6.82 12.25 -18.25
CA LEU A 125 6.24 11.20 -17.41
C LEU A 125 5.87 9.95 -18.20
N ALA A 126 5.85 10.02 -19.54
CA ALA A 126 5.61 8.87 -20.39
C ALA A 126 6.62 7.74 -20.10
N GLY A 127 6.13 6.51 -20.13
CA GLY A 127 6.94 5.36 -19.79
C GLY A 127 6.18 4.05 -19.93
N SER A 128 6.86 2.98 -19.56
CA SER A 128 6.32 1.63 -19.54
C SER A 128 6.89 0.83 -18.38
N ASP A 129 6.40 -0.40 -18.24
CA ASP A 129 6.81 -1.43 -17.26
C ASP A 129 8.18 -1.22 -16.60
N GLY A 130 8.21 -1.31 -15.27
CA GLY A 130 9.44 -1.20 -14.47
C GLY A 130 10.00 0.22 -14.34
N GLN A 131 9.45 1.21 -15.06
CA GLN A 131 9.82 2.62 -14.90
C GLN A 131 8.93 3.36 -13.91
N ILE A 132 7.81 2.78 -13.46
CA ILE A 132 6.83 3.49 -12.64
C ILE A 132 7.43 3.97 -11.30
N GLY A 133 8.29 3.16 -10.66
CA GLY A 133 9.01 3.58 -9.46
C GLY A 133 9.92 4.78 -9.69
N GLN A 134 10.63 4.81 -10.83
CA GLN A 134 11.48 5.93 -11.22
C GLN A 134 10.66 7.18 -11.53
N VAL A 135 9.58 7.03 -12.30
CA VAL A 135 8.67 8.12 -12.67
C VAL A 135 8.10 8.78 -11.40
N PHE A 136 7.58 7.97 -10.48
CA PHE A 136 7.03 8.49 -9.22
C PHE A 136 8.07 9.17 -8.33
N THR A 137 9.27 8.60 -8.20
CA THR A 137 10.27 9.08 -7.23
C THR A 137 11.08 10.26 -7.74
N ASP A 138 11.42 10.23 -9.04
CA ASP A 138 12.48 11.06 -9.63
C ASP A 138 11.92 12.07 -10.63
N ARG A 139 10.77 11.77 -11.27
CA ARG A 139 10.20 12.64 -12.33
C ARG A 139 8.97 13.43 -11.89
N VAL A 140 8.27 13.01 -10.82
CA VAL A 140 7.09 13.71 -10.28
C VAL A 140 7.55 14.65 -9.15
N PRO A 141 7.54 15.98 -9.34
CA PRO A 141 8.16 16.92 -8.40
C PRO A 141 7.61 16.85 -6.97
N THR A 142 6.29 16.65 -6.85
CA THR A 142 5.56 16.65 -5.59
C THR A 142 5.36 15.25 -5.02
N ARG A 143 5.80 14.20 -5.73
CA ARG A 143 5.49 12.78 -5.46
C ARG A 143 4.00 12.52 -5.21
N ARG A 144 3.14 13.28 -5.91
CA ARG A 144 1.68 13.08 -5.95
C ARG A 144 1.29 12.75 -7.37
N LEU A 145 0.74 11.54 -7.56
CA LEU A 145 0.48 10.99 -8.88
C LEU A 145 -0.97 10.51 -9.01
N VAL A 146 -1.67 10.94 -10.06
CA VAL A 146 -2.93 10.36 -10.49
C VAL A 146 -2.66 9.38 -11.63
N VAL A 147 -3.11 8.14 -11.46
CA VAL A 147 -3.04 7.09 -12.47
C VAL A 147 -4.42 6.91 -13.08
N LEU A 148 -4.60 7.43 -14.29
CA LEU A 148 -5.83 7.34 -15.06
C LEU A 148 -5.78 6.16 -16.04
N GLY A 149 -6.95 5.66 -16.41
CA GLY A 149 -7.05 4.64 -17.44
C GLY A 149 -8.44 4.01 -17.51
N GLU A 150 -8.73 3.38 -18.64
CA GLU A 150 -10.00 2.71 -18.90
C GLU A 150 -10.24 1.50 -17.97
N PRO A 151 -11.48 0.99 -17.88
CA PRO A 151 -11.78 -0.27 -17.20
C PRO A 151 -10.88 -1.39 -17.73
N GLY A 152 -10.26 -2.15 -16.83
CA GLY A 152 -9.38 -3.26 -17.21
C GLY A 152 -8.00 -2.84 -17.79
N ALA A 153 -7.65 -1.55 -17.80
CA ALA A 153 -6.36 -1.05 -18.29
C ALA A 153 -5.15 -1.48 -17.45
N GLY A 154 -5.35 -2.09 -16.28
CA GLY A 154 -4.27 -2.57 -15.41
C GLY A 154 -3.81 -1.58 -14.34
N LYS A 155 -4.63 -0.59 -13.95
CA LYS A 155 -4.33 0.38 -12.88
C LYS A 155 -3.87 -0.28 -11.58
N SER A 156 -4.64 -1.23 -11.06
CA SER A 156 -4.28 -1.97 -9.84
C SER A 156 -2.96 -2.74 -10.00
N VAL A 157 -2.71 -3.32 -11.18
CA VAL A 157 -1.45 -4.01 -11.48
C VAL A 157 -0.27 -3.03 -11.47
N LEU A 158 -0.44 -1.83 -12.05
CA LEU A 158 0.58 -0.79 -12.02
C LEU A 158 0.88 -0.32 -10.58
N LEU A 159 -0.15 -0.12 -9.75
CA LEU A 159 0.02 0.27 -8.35
C LEU A 159 0.76 -0.80 -7.53
N ILE A 160 0.46 -2.09 -7.77
CA ILE A 160 1.20 -3.20 -7.14
C ILE A 160 2.68 -3.18 -7.55
N ARG A 161 2.98 -2.96 -8.83
CA ARG A 161 4.36 -2.86 -9.31
C ARG A 161 5.09 -1.66 -8.71
N LEU A 162 4.42 -0.51 -8.65
CA LEU A 162 4.95 0.68 -7.98
C LEU A 162 5.26 0.38 -6.51
N LEU A 163 4.33 -0.25 -5.79
CA LEU A 163 4.53 -0.67 -4.40
C LEU A 163 5.77 -1.56 -4.27
N GLN A 164 5.95 -2.54 -5.16
CA GLN A 164 7.09 -3.45 -5.15
C GLN A 164 8.43 -2.77 -5.45
N ASP A 165 8.45 -1.83 -6.40
CA ASP A 165 9.63 -1.02 -6.69
C ASP A 165 10.01 -0.18 -5.48
N LEU A 166 9.03 0.51 -4.89
CA LEU A 166 9.24 1.38 -3.73
C LEU A 166 9.68 0.60 -2.50
N ILE A 167 9.03 -0.54 -2.20
CA ILE A 167 9.41 -1.35 -1.03
C ILE A 167 10.79 -1.98 -1.18
N SER A 168 11.23 -2.24 -2.41
CA SER A 168 12.54 -2.83 -2.70
C SER A 168 13.68 -1.82 -2.54
N ARG A 169 13.42 -0.53 -2.79
CA ARG A 169 14.39 0.58 -2.65
C ARG A 169 14.30 1.29 -1.29
N ARG A 170 13.29 0.98 -0.48
CA ARG A 170 13.02 1.61 0.82
C ARG A 170 14.18 1.40 1.80
N LEU A 171 14.61 2.48 2.43
CA LEU A 171 15.56 2.46 3.56
C LEU A 171 14.85 2.14 4.89
N ALA A 172 15.61 1.64 5.87
CA ALA A 172 15.07 1.41 7.22
C ALA A 172 14.50 2.70 7.81
N GLY A 173 13.31 2.62 8.42
CA GLY A 173 12.60 3.77 8.98
C GLY A 173 11.97 4.74 7.97
N ALA A 174 12.15 4.56 6.65
CA ALA A 174 11.52 5.42 5.64
C ALA A 174 10.01 5.14 5.50
N PRO A 175 9.23 5.99 4.80
CA PRO A 175 7.82 5.75 4.57
C PRO A 175 7.54 4.41 3.87
N VAL A 176 6.45 3.75 4.26
CA VAL A 176 6.04 2.44 3.74
C VAL A 176 4.92 2.63 2.72
N PRO A 177 5.09 2.19 1.44
CA PRO A 177 3.99 2.19 0.49
C PRO A 177 2.93 1.17 0.91
N VAL A 178 1.68 1.60 1.05
CA VAL A 178 0.55 0.73 1.39
C VAL A 178 -0.59 0.96 0.39
N LEU A 179 -1.07 -0.14 -0.19
CA LEU A 179 -2.21 -0.13 -1.11
C LEU A 179 -3.53 -0.16 -0.32
N PHE A 180 -4.40 0.80 -0.57
CA PHE A 180 -5.72 0.93 0.03
C PHE A 180 -6.78 0.91 -1.07
N SER A 181 -7.76 -0.01 -0.97
CA SER A 181 -8.92 -0.01 -1.86
C SER A 181 -9.99 0.94 -1.31
N LEU A 182 -10.31 1.98 -2.08
CA LEU A 182 -11.30 3.00 -1.70
C LEU A 182 -12.74 2.47 -1.71
N ALA A 183 -13.00 1.28 -2.24
CA ALA A 183 -14.34 0.67 -2.34
C ALA A 183 -15.13 0.64 -1.03
N SER A 184 -14.41 0.57 0.09
CA SER A 184 -14.98 0.47 1.45
C SER A 184 -14.99 1.79 2.21
N TRP A 185 -14.54 2.89 1.60
CA TRP A 185 -14.52 4.19 2.24
C TRP A 185 -15.82 4.95 2.00
N ASP A 186 -16.44 5.40 3.08
CA ASP A 186 -17.52 6.39 3.01
C ASP A 186 -16.97 7.77 3.41
N PRO A 187 -16.77 8.70 2.45
CA PRO A 187 -16.23 10.02 2.71
C PRO A 187 -17.23 10.96 3.42
N VAL A 188 -18.52 10.59 3.50
CA VAL A 188 -19.55 11.39 4.19
C VAL A 188 -19.52 11.09 5.69
N ASP A 189 -19.42 9.81 6.04
CA ASP A 189 -19.52 9.35 7.43
C ASP A 189 -18.16 9.21 8.13
N GLN A 190 -17.06 9.00 7.38
CA GLN A 190 -15.74 8.77 7.93
C GLN A 190 -14.65 9.58 7.21
N GLY A 191 -13.90 10.40 7.97
CA GLY A 191 -12.72 11.08 7.46
C GLY A 191 -11.64 10.10 6.97
N LEU A 192 -10.86 10.52 5.97
CA LEU A 192 -9.85 9.68 5.32
C LEU A 192 -8.82 9.13 6.32
N GLU A 193 -8.38 9.95 7.26
CA GLU A 193 -7.43 9.57 8.32
C GLU A 193 -7.89 8.35 9.13
N GLY A 194 -9.06 8.45 9.75
CA GLY A 194 -9.62 7.39 10.58
C GLY A 194 -9.84 6.12 9.76
N TRP A 195 -10.28 6.27 8.50
CA TRP A 195 -10.44 5.14 7.60
C TRP A 195 -9.10 4.47 7.26
N LEU A 196 -8.04 5.22 6.94
CA LEU A 196 -6.71 4.68 6.69
C LEU A 196 -6.15 3.95 7.92
N ALA A 197 -6.30 4.54 9.10
CA ALA A 197 -5.88 3.94 10.36
C ALA A 197 -6.62 2.60 10.60
N ASP A 198 -7.93 2.56 10.35
CA ASP A 198 -8.73 1.33 10.44
C ASP A 198 -8.29 0.25 9.45
N GLN A 199 -7.98 0.62 8.20
CA GLN A 199 -7.44 -0.32 7.22
C GLN A 199 -6.08 -0.88 7.67
N LEU A 200 -5.20 -0.04 8.22
CA LEU A 200 -3.91 -0.46 8.76
C LEU A 200 -4.08 -1.42 9.95
N ARG A 201 -4.96 -1.11 10.89
CA ARG A 201 -5.29 -1.99 12.04
C ARG A 201 -5.80 -3.35 11.57
N ARG A 202 -6.73 -3.37 10.61
CA ARG A 202 -7.27 -4.62 10.03
C ARG A 202 -6.20 -5.44 9.32
N ALA A 203 -5.36 -4.78 8.52
CA ALA A 203 -4.32 -5.44 7.74
C ALA A 203 -3.13 -5.92 8.58
N HIS A 204 -2.87 -5.26 9.71
CA HIS A 204 -1.73 -5.49 10.59
C HIS A 204 -2.16 -5.41 12.07
N PRO A 205 -2.69 -6.49 12.66
CA PRO A 205 -3.18 -6.49 14.04
C PRO A 205 -2.15 -6.05 15.08
N GLY A 206 -0.84 -6.19 14.80
CA GLY A 206 0.22 -5.68 15.67
C GLY A 206 0.32 -4.15 15.78
N LEU A 207 -0.43 -3.40 14.96
CA LEU A 207 -0.47 -1.93 15.01
C LEU A 207 -1.53 -1.37 15.97
N THR A 208 -2.33 -2.22 16.62
CA THR A 208 -3.26 -1.77 17.67
C THR A 208 -2.57 -1.55 19.02
N ALA A 209 -1.26 -1.83 19.11
CA ALA A 209 -0.47 -1.52 20.31
C ALA A 209 -0.28 -0.01 20.45
N ILE A 210 -0.17 0.47 21.69
CA ILE A 210 0.07 1.87 22.02
C ILE A 210 1.53 2.23 21.70
N ALA A 211 1.76 3.38 21.08
CA ALA A 211 3.11 3.87 20.78
C ALA A 211 3.87 4.27 22.06
N GLU A 212 5.21 4.17 22.08
CA GLU A 212 6.06 4.42 23.27
C GLU A 212 5.84 5.78 23.94
N ALA A 213 5.38 6.79 23.20
CA ALA A 213 5.33 8.18 23.63
C ALA A 213 3.92 8.83 23.56
N ASP A 214 2.86 8.07 23.23
CA ASP A 214 1.54 8.65 22.98
C ASP A 214 0.38 7.76 23.47
N THR A 215 -0.81 8.35 23.60
CA THR A 215 -2.09 7.65 23.81
C THR A 215 -2.67 7.05 22.54
N ALA A 216 -2.14 7.42 21.37
CA ALA A 216 -2.51 6.87 20.08
C ALA A 216 -1.94 5.45 19.86
N ASP A 217 -2.65 4.64 19.09
CA ASP A 217 -2.11 3.37 18.61
C ASP A 217 -1.04 3.59 17.52
N LEU A 218 -0.23 2.56 17.26
CA LEU A 218 0.86 2.64 16.28
C LEU A 218 0.35 2.96 14.87
N ALA A 219 -0.87 2.54 14.49
CA ALA A 219 -1.41 2.85 13.16
C ALA A 219 -1.63 4.36 12.97
N GLN A 220 -2.27 5.01 13.94
CA GLN A 220 -2.49 6.45 13.94
C GLN A 220 -1.15 7.21 14.00
N ALA A 221 -0.28 6.84 14.95
CA ALA A 221 1.01 7.50 15.12
C ALA A 221 1.92 7.39 13.87
N MET A 222 1.84 6.27 13.13
CA MET A 222 2.58 6.12 11.87
C MET A 222 2.04 7.02 10.74
N LEU A 223 0.72 7.24 10.69
CA LEU A 223 0.11 8.15 9.74
C LEU A 223 0.47 9.61 10.05
N ASP A 224 0.42 9.99 11.33
CA ASP A 224 0.77 11.33 11.80
C ASP A 224 2.24 11.67 11.54
N ALA A 225 3.12 10.67 11.72
CA ALA A 225 4.55 10.77 11.43
C ALA A 225 4.90 10.63 9.94
N GLU A 226 3.92 10.56 9.03
CA GLU A 226 4.10 10.45 7.58
C GLU A 226 4.93 9.22 7.15
N LEU A 227 4.90 8.16 7.96
CA LEU A 227 5.61 6.90 7.71
C LEU A 227 4.83 5.95 6.80
N ILE A 228 3.67 6.37 6.30
CA ILE A 228 2.84 5.64 5.34
C ILE A 228 2.72 6.47 4.07
N LEU A 229 3.05 5.86 2.94
CA LEU A 229 2.77 6.38 1.60
C LEU A 229 1.50 5.72 1.07
N PRO A 230 0.36 6.43 1.01
CA PRO A 230 -0.90 5.84 0.55
C PRO A 230 -0.92 5.68 -0.97
N LEU A 231 -1.19 4.46 -1.43
CA LEU A 231 -1.56 4.15 -2.80
C LEU A 231 -3.06 3.83 -2.82
N LEU A 232 -3.88 4.78 -3.23
CA LEU A 232 -5.33 4.70 -3.21
C LEU A 232 -5.83 4.15 -4.55
N ASP A 233 -6.46 2.98 -4.52
CA ASP A 233 -7.00 2.31 -5.70
C ASP A 233 -8.53 2.31 -5.70
N GLY A 234 -9.12 2.38 -6.90
CA GLY A 234 -10.57 2.27 -7.07
C GLY A 234 -11.37 3.52 -6.69
N PHE A 235 -10.87 4.75 -6.99
CA PHE A 235 -11.66 5.96 -6.77
C PHE A 235 -13.03 5.92 -7.48
N ASP A 236 -13.09 5.33 -8.67
CA ASP A 236 -14.31 5.14 -9.43
C ASP A 236 -15.30 4.12 -8.82
N GLU A 237 -14.88 3.35 -7.81
CA GLU A 237 -15.73 2.41 -7.10
C GLU A 237 -16.58 3.10 -6.02
N LEU A 238 -16.22 4.33 -5.64
CA LEU A 238 -17.05 5.18 -4.80
C LEU A 238 -18.33 5.59 -5.55
N PRO A 239 -19.45 5.80 -4.84
CA PRO A 239 -20.65 6.37 -5.45
C PRO A 239 -20.35 7.74 -6.10
N THR A 240 -20.81 7.95 -7.33
CA THR A 240 -20.53 9.19 -8.09
C THR A 240 -21.00 10.44 -7.35
N ALA A 241 -22.04 10.36 -6.50
CA ALA A 241 -22.51 11.48 -5.69
C ALA A 241 -21.44 12.00 -4.73
N VAL A 242 -20.54 11.16 -4.25
CA VAL A 242 -19.55 11.50 -3.21
C VAL A 242 -18.14 11.74 -3.74
N HIS A 243 -17.88 11.59 -5.04
CA HIS A 243 -16.54 11.76 -5.62
C HIS A 243 -15.88 13.11 -5.29
N ALA A 244 -16.65 14.20 -5.35
CA ALA A 244 -16.15 15.53 -5.02
C ALA A 244 -15.79 15.67 -3.52
N VAL A 245 -16.64 15.12 -2.64
CA VAL A 245 -16.42 15.08 -1.19
C VAL A 245 -15.19 14.23 -0.86
N ALA A 246 -15.05 13.08 -1.52
CA ALA A 246 -13.88 12.21 -1.39
C ALA A 246 -12.59 12.94 -1.79
N LEU A 247 -12.59 13.62 -2.93
CA LEU A 247 -11.41 14.33 -3.41
C LEU A 247 -11.03 15.50 -2.48
N ASP A 248 -12.03 16.19 -1.94
CA ASP A 248 -11.83 17.26 -0.96
C ASP A 248 -11.28 16.71 0.35
N ALA A 249 -11.83 15.63 0.88
CA ALA A 249 -11.32 14.95 2.07
C ALA A 249 -9.88 14.44 1.90
N ILE A 250 -9.52 13.95 0.70
CA ILE A 250 -8.13 13.60 0.36
C ILE A 250 -7.24 14.85 0.42
N ASN A 251 -7.66 15.97 -0.15
CA ASN A 251 -6.89 17.21 -0.15
C ASN A 251 -6.72 17.80 1.26
N GLN A 252 -7.74 17.71 2.11
CA GLN A 252 -7.73 18.22 3.48
C GLN A 252 -6.75 17.43 4.34
N TYR A 253 -6.79 16.09 4.28
CA TYR A 253 -5.95 15.24 5.11
C TYR A 253 -4.53 15.08 4.55
N LEU A 254 -4.42 14.73 3.26
CA LEU A 254 -3.15 14.57 2.57
C LEU A 254 -2.81 15.88 1.87
N SER A 255 -2.30 16.82 2.66
CA SER A 255 -1.83 18.13 2.18
C SER A 255 -0.89 17.98 0.98
N ALA A 256 -0.74 19.04 0.19
CA ALA A 256 0.05 19.00 -1.04
C ALA A 256 1.54 18.64 -0.85
N ALA A 257 2.05 18.65 0.39
CA ALA A 257 3.42 18.23 0.71
C ALA A 257 3.55 16.71 0.94
N ARG A 258 2.43 16.01 1.17
CA ARG A 258 2.41 14.57 1.45
C ARG A 258 2.35 13.77 0.15
N PRO A 259 3.30 12.84 -0.08
CA PRO A 259 3.27 11.93 -1.21
C PRO A 259 2.03 11.04 -1.20
N LEU A 260 1.44 10.80 -2.38
CA LEU A 260 0.36 9.82 -2.56
C LEU A 260 0.23 9.37 -4.01
N VAL A 261 -0.47 8.27 -4.22
CA VAL A 261 -0.92 7.85 -5.55
C VAL A 261 -2.43 7.62 -5.52
N LEU A 262 -3.14 8.11 -6.52
CA LEU A 262 -4.57 7.89 -6.70
C LEU A 262 -4.83 7.23 -8.06
N ALA A 263 -5.44 6.05 -8.08
CA ALA A 263 -5.90 5.40 -9.30
C ALA A 263 -7.40 5.57 -9.50
N ALA A 264 -7.78 5.98 -10.72
CA ALA A 264 -9.17 6.23 -11.07
C ALA A 264 -9.46 5.90 -12.54
N ARG A 265 -10.71 5.58 -12.88
CA ARG A 265 -11.16 5.67 -14.28
C ARG A 265 -11.12 7.10 -14.78
N THR A 266 -10.61 7.29 -16.00
CA THR A 266 -10.50 8.61 -16.65
C THR A 266 -11.85 9.34 -16.71
N ALA A 267 -12.91 8.65 -17.12
CA ALA A 267 -14.24 9.22 -17.21
C ALA A 267 -14.82 9.64 -15.85
N ALA A 268 -14.62 8.83 -14.80
CA ALA A 268 -15.12 9.12 -13.46
C ALA A 268 -14.38 10.31 -12.83
N TYR A 269 -13.05 10.35 -12.99
CA TYR A 269 -12.23 11.46 -12.53
C TYR A 269 -12.61 12.77 -13.24
N ARG A 270 -12.72 12.75 -14.58
CA ARG A 270 -13.17 13.90 -15.39
C ARG A 270 -14.54 14.41 -14.96
N ALA A 271 -15.53 13.52 -14.81
CA ALA A 271 -16.88 13.89 -14.40
C ALA A 271 -16.93 14.56 -13.02
N THR A 272 -15.95 14.32 -12.16
CA THR A 272 -15.82 15.00 -10.87
C THR A 272 -15.38 16.45 -11.04
N LEU A 273 -14.50 16.74 -11.99
CA LEU A 273 -13.96 18.07 -12.26
C LEU A 273 -14.94 18.98 -13.03
N ASP A 274 -15.78 18.39 -13.87
CA ASP A 274 -16.74 19.13 -14.71
C ASP A 274 -18.01 19.54 -13.96
N ARG A 275 -18.12 19.23 -12.65
CA ARG A 275 -19.32 19.54 -11.87
C ARG A 275 -19.48 21.04 -11.62
N PRO A 276 -20.62 21.66 -12.00
CA PRO A 276 -20.88 23.07 -11.75
C PRO A 276 -20.82 23.38 -10.25
N GLY A 277 -20.01 24.36 -9.86
CA GLY A 277 -19.89 24.82 -8.47
C GLY A 277 -18.93 24.02 -7.59
N THR A 278 -18.25 22.99 -8.11
CA THR A 278 -17.26 22.20 -7.36
C THR A 278 -15.95 22.09 -8.15
N LEU A 279 -15.09 23.11 -8.03
CA LEU A 279 -13.73 23.08 -8.58
C LEU A 279 -12.80 22.38 -7.59
N VAL A 280 -12.99 21.08 -7.38
CA VAL A 280 -12.07 20.27 -6.55
C VAL A 280 -11.20 19.45 -7.49
N ARG A 281 -9.90 19.72 -7.48
CA ARG A 281 -8.85 18.91 -8.14
C ARG A 281 -7.96 18.31 -7.07
N LEU A 282 -7.28 17.22 -7.39
CA LEU A 282 -6.24 16.73 -6.49
C LEU A 282 -5.07 17.72 -6.46
N ASN A 283 -4.81 18.29 -5.29
CA ASN A 283 -3.82 19.34 -5.14
C ASN A 283 -2.42 18.82 -5.48
N ALA A 284 -1.67 19.62 -6.23
CA ALA A 284 -0.26 19.39 -6.54
C ALA A 284 0.03 18.01 -7.15
N ALA A 285 -0.92 17.41 -7.88
CA ALA A 285 -0.73 16.09 -8.47
C ALA A 285 -0.37 16.19 -9.96
N ALA A 286 0.65 15.43 -10.36
CA ALA A 286 0.89 15.08 -11.75
C ALA A 286 -0.04 13.92 -12.16
N GLY A 287 -0.24 13.72 -13.46
CA GLY A 287 -1.10 12.64 -13.95
C GLY A 287 -0.45 11.85 -15.08
N ILE A 288 -0.67 10.53 -15.06
CA ILE A 288 -0.39 9.64 -16.17
C ILE A 288 -1.68 8.94 -16.61
N SER A 289 -1.78 8.62 -17.90
CA SER A 289 -2.90 7.85 -18.46
C SER A 289 -2.37 6.55 -19.06
N LEU A 290 -2.92 5.43 -18.61
CA LEU A 290 -2.61 4.11 -19.15
C LEU A 290 -3.09 4.01 -20.59
N LEU A 291 -2.20 3.50 -21.44
CA LEU A 291 -2.47 3.30 -22.85
C LEU A 291 -3.10 1.92 -23.09
N PRO A 292 -4.02 1.80 -24.07
CA PRO A 292 -4.43 0.50 -24.57
C PRO A 292 -3.25 -0.30 -25.12
N LEU A 293 -3.34 -1.62 -25.05
CA LEU A 293 -2.38 -2.51 -25.67
C LEU A 293 -2.39 -2.33 -27.19
N THR A 294 -1.21 -2.29 -27.78
CA THR A 294 -1.08 -2.25 -29.24
C THR A 294 -1.48 -3.59 -29.85
N ARG A 295 -1.84 -3.56 -31.14
CA ARG A 295 -2.11 -4.77 -31.92
C ARG A 295 -1.00 -5.81 -31.76
N ASP A 296 0.25 -5.36 -31.86
CA ASP A 296 1.41 -6.25 -31.81
C ASP A 296 1.62 -6.85 -30.43
N GLN A 297 1.40 -6.08 -29.37
CA GLN A 297 1.44 -6.57 -27.98
C GLN A 297 0.35 -7.63 -27.75
N SER A 298 -0.90 -7.33 -28.14
CA SER A 298 -2.01 -8.27 -28.01
C SER A 298 -1.79 -9.54 -28.84
N ALA A 299 -1.32 -9.41 -30.08
CA ALA A 299 -1.04 -10.56 -30.94
C ALA A 299 0.11 -11.42 -30.40
N ALA A 300 1.20 -10.80 -29.93
CA ALA A 300 2.34 -11.51 -29.34
C ALA A 300 1.92 -12.28 -28.08
N TYR A 301 1.04 -11.69 -27.26
CA TYR A 301 0.52 -12.35 -26.07
C TYR A 301 -0.34 -13.58 -26.42
N LEU A 302 -1.30 -13.44 -27.34
CA LEU A 302 -2.18 -14.54 -27.75
C LEU A 302 -1.41 -15.69 -28.42
N ARG A 303 -0.48 -15.39 -29.35
CA ARG A 303 0.35 -16.43 -30.00
C ARG A 303 1.17 -17.21 -28.99
N ARG A 304 1.77 -16.52 -28.02
CA ARG A 304 2.61 -17.16 -27.02
C ARG A 304 1.81 -17.99 -26.02
N ASN A 305 0.56 -17.60 -25.76
CA ASN A 305 -0.36 -18.40 -24.97
C ASN A 305 -0.85 -19.66 -25.71
N ALA A 306 -0.95 -19.61 -27.04
CA ALA A 306 -1.40 -20.73 -27.88
C ALA A 306 -0.42 -21.91 -27.94
N GLY A 307 0.74 -21.80 -27.30
CA GLY A 307 1.76 -22.85 -27.28
C GLY A 307 2.53 -22.91 -28.61
N HIS A 308 2.56 -24.09 -29.24
CA HIS A 308 3.28 -24.29 -30.49
C HIS A 308 2.54 -23.58 -31.66
N PRO A 309 3.24 -22.92 -32.60
CA PRO A 309 2.60 -22.21 -33.72
C PRO A 309 1.68 -23.08 -34.59
N ASP A 310 1.93 -24.39 -34.66
CA ASP A 310 1.12 -25.33 -35.43
C ASP A 310 -0.03 -25.96 -34.61
N SER A 311 -0.30 -25.44 -33.41
CA SER A 311 -1.39 -25.96 -32.58
C SER A 311 -2.76 -25.53 -33.12
N PRO A 312 -3.83 -26.34 -32.94
CA PRO A 312 -5.18 -25.90 -33.22
C PRO A 312 -5.60 -24.64 -32.46
N ALA A 313 -4.96 -24.33 -31.32
CA ALA A 313 -5.20 -23.10 -30.58
C ALA A 313 -4.58 -21.88 -31.28
N ALA A 314 -3.40 -22.01 -31.87
CA ALA A 314 -2.74 -20.93 -32.62
C ALA A 314 -3.57 -20.53 -33.85
N ALA A 315 -4.06 -21.52 -34.61
CA ALA A 315 -4.93 -21.28 -35.77
C ALA A 315 -6.24 -20.56 -35.41
N ARG A 316 -6.83 -20.84 -34.23
CA ARG A 316 -8.01 -20.11 -33.75
C ARG A 316 -7.71 -18.64 -33.50
N TRP A 317 -6.54 -18.35 -32.93
CA TRP A 317 -6.13 -16.97 -32.64
C TRP A 317 -5.78 -16.17 -33.89
N ASP A 318 -5.33 -16.78 -34.98
CA ASP A 318 -5.01 -16.04 -36.22
C ASP A 318 -6.20 -15.26 -36.77
N THR A 319 -7.41 -15.82 -36.69
CA THR A 319 -8.65 -15.11 -37.08
C THR A 319 -8.90 -13.89 -36.19
N VAL A 320 -8.68 -14.02 -34.89
CA VAL A 320 -8.85 -12.91 -33.93
C VAL A 320 -7.76 -11.86 -34.13
N ILE A 321 -6.51 -12.28 -34.32
CA ILE A 321 -5.34 -11.42 -34.55
C ILE A 321 -5.49 -10.59 -35.83
N TYR A 322 -6.14 -11.15 -36.86
CA TYR A 322 -6.49 -10.42 -38.07
C TYR A 322 -7.37 -9.20 -37.76
N HIS A 323 -8.32 -9.34 -36.84
CA HIS A 323 -9.21 -8.26 -36.43
C HIS A 323 -8.60 -7.29 -35.42
N LEU A 324 -7.48 -7.61 -34.75
CA LEU A 324 -6.83 -6.68 -33.81
C LEU A 324 -6.39 -5.38 -34.51
N GLY A 325 -6.54 -4.26 -33.82
CA GLY A 325 -6.29 -2.92 -34.36
C GLY A 325 -7.43 -2.33 -35.21
N THR A 326 -8.54 -3.05 -35.37
CA THR A 326 -9.78 -2.54 -35.98
C THR A 326 -10.74 -1.98 -34.93
N ARG A 327 -11.88 -1.40 -35.37
CA ARG A 327 -12.98 -0.95 -34.48
C ARG A 327 -13.97 -2.06 -34.10
N THR A 328 -13.63 -3.32 -34.34
CA THR A 328 -14.51 -4.43 -33.97
C THR A 328 -14.60 -4.58 -32.44
N PRO A 329 -15.73 -5.05 -31.88
CA PRO A 329 -15.86 -5.24 -30.44
C PRO A 329 -14.77 -6.15 -29.85
N VAL A 330 -14.37 -7.19 -30.59
CA VAL A 330 -13.30 -8.11 -30.16
C VAL A 330 -11.95 -7.40 -30.09
N ALA A 331 -11.63 -6.51 -31.04
CA ALA A 331 -10.39 -5.76 -31.03
C ALA A 331 -10.32 -4.78 -29.87
N GLN A 332 -11.44 -4.12 -29.53
CA GLN A 332 -11.54 -3.22 -28.38
C GLN A 332 -11.46 -3.98 -27.05
N ALA A 333 -12.07 -5.15 -26.95
CA ALA A 333 -11.97 -5.97 -25.74
C ALA A 333 -10.51 -6.42 -25.50
N LEU A 334 -9.84 -6.89 -26.55
CA LEU A 334 -8.47 -7.43 -26.48
C LEU A 334 -7.37 -6.36 -26.53
N SER A 335 -7.72 -5.07 -26.54
CA SER A 335 -6.78 -3.98 -26.32
C SER A 335 -6.60 -3.63 -24.84
N THR A 336 -7.27 -4.35 -23.93
CA THR A 336 -7.09 -4.17 -22.48
C THR A 336 -6.39 -5.39 -21.88
N PRO A 337 -5.54 -5.20 -20.85
CA PRO A 337 -4.95 -6.31 -20.14
C PRO A 337 -5.97 -7.32 -19.59
N LEU A 338 -7.07 -6.84 -19.01
CA LEU A 338 -8.13 -7.72 -18.51
C LEU A 338 -8.79 -8.53 -19.64
N GLY A 339 -9.08 -7.91 -20.79
CA GLY A 339 -9.69 -8.61 -21.91
C GLY A 339 -8.80 -9.74 -22.46
N LEU A 340 -7.49 -9.51 -22.58
CA LEU A 340 -6.54 -10.56 -22.95
C LEU A 340 -6.43 -11.66 -21.89
N PHE A 341 -6.44 -11.30 -20.61
CA PHE A 341 -6.43 -12.28 -19.53
C PHE A 341 -7.68 -13.17 -19.58
N LEU A 342 -8.86 -12.59 -19.75
CA LEU A 342 -10.13 -13.33 -19.84
C LEU A 342 -10.18 -14.22 -21.08
N ALA A 343 -9.70 -13.71 -22.23
CA ALA A 343 -9.64 -14.46 -23.48
C ALA A 343 -8.76 -15.71 -23.38
N ARG A 344 -7.75 -15.70 -22.49
CA ARG A 344 -6.93 -16.88 -22.17
C ARG A 344 -7.65 -17.88 -21.28
N THR A 345 -8.46 -17.41 -20.33
CA THR A 345 -9.03 -18.28 -19.30
C THR A 345 -10.21 -19.14 -19.78
N ILE A 346 -10.74 -18.83 -20.95
CA ILE A 346 -11.85 -19.53 -21.62
C ILE A 346 -11.28 -20.52 -22.63
#